data_AF-A0A7V8FDU1-F1
#
_entry.id   AF-A0A7V8FDU1-F1
#
_cell.length_a   1.000
_cell.length_b   1.000
_cell.length_c   1.000
_cell.angle_alpha   90.00
_cell.angle_beta   90.00
_cell.angle_gamma   90.00
#
_symmetry.space_group_name_H-M   'P 1'
#
loop_
_entity.id
_entity.type
_entity.pdbx_description
1 polymer ?
#
loop_
_entity_poly.entity_id
_entity_poly.type
_entity_poly.pdbx_seq_one_letter_code
_entity_poly.pdbx_strand_id
1 'polypeptide(L)'
;MATFPLHAVLSLALAVPLVATAATALAAPSTPTAAPQCRAEQDYADAADGRRTFLWRPDVLREVARRIPSDAALQPAWRALRAEADAALQRGPYSVVDKTRLPASGNRHDYMSLGPYWWPDPKRPGGVPYTRRDGHFNPERDGEAFDVSRLEAMSRDVQSLSLAYYFSGEQRYADKAAVLLRTWFLAPATRTNPNLDHGQLIPGKVAGRAEGVIDAHRLPCVVESIGLLGPSGALDTQELQGLEQWFSAFSLWMVESPIGRKE
;
A
#
# COMPACT_ATOMS: atom_id res chain seq x y z
N MET A 1 -103.43 -20.57 7.08
CA MET A 1 -102.45 -19.55 6.66
C MET A 1 -102.41 -18.45 7.71
N ALA A 2 -101.48 -18.53 8.66
CA ALA A 2 -101.06 -17.41 9.51
C ALA A 2 -100.00 -17.94 10.47
N THR A 3 -98.75 -17.52 10.29
CA THR A 3 -97.66 -17.80 11.22
C THR A 3 -96.94 -16.48 11.47
N PHE A 4 -96.95 -16.03 12.72
CA PHE A 4 -95.78 -15.82 13.58
C PHE A 4 -96.16 -14.89 14.73
N PRO A 5 -95.83 -15.29 15.96
CA PRO A 5 -95.24 -14.32 16.86
C PRO A 5 -94.12 -14.94 17.72
N LEU A 6 -93.18 -14.12 18.19
CA LEU A 6 -93.02 -13.75 19.60
C LEU A 6 -91.63 -13.13 19.81
N HIS A 7 -91.60 -12.11 20.65
CA HIS A 7 -90.40 -11.46 21.15
C HIS A 7 -89.85 -12.18 22.39
N ALA A 8 -88.51 -12.29 22.40
CA ALA A 8 -87.61 -11.87 23.46
C ALA A 8 -87.26 -12.78 24.66
N VAL A 9 -85.97 -12.60 25.00
CA VAL A 9 -85.24 -12.83 26.24
C VAL A 9 -84.71 -14.25 26.48
N LEU A 10 -83.40 -14.41 26.30
CA LEU A 10 -82.57 -15.11 27.29
C LEU A 10 -81.13 -14.59 27.27
N SER A 11 -80.64 -14.30 28.47
CA SER A 11 -79.30 -13.81 28.76
C SER A 11 -78.29 -14.95 28.93
N LEU A 12 -77.02 -14.55 28.72
CA LEU A 12 -75.81 -14.90 29.47
C LEU A 12 -74.94 -16.10 29.04
N ALA A 13 -73.77 -15.70 28.49
CA ALA A 13 -72.41 -16.14 28.80
C ALA A 13 -71.96 -17.59 28.51
N LEU A 14 -70.93 -17.76 27.67
CA LEU A 14 -69.54 -17.94 28.13
C LEU A 14 -68.55 -17.94 26.94
N ALA A 15 -67.35 -17.41 27.20
CA ALA A 15 -66.29 -17.16 26.25
C ALA A 15 -65.37 -18.37 25.99
N VAL A 16 -64.80 -18.47 24.79
CA VAL A 16 -63.50 -19.13 24.52
C VAL A 16 -62.77 -18.36 23.42
N PRO A 17 -61.49 -17.96 23.59
CA PRO A 17 -60.72 -17.27 22.57
C PRO A 17 -60.06 -18.24 21.58
N LEU A 18 -60.03 -17.86 20.31
CA LEU A 18 -59.31 -18.55 19.24
C LEU A 18 -57.83 -18.10 19.30
N VAL A 19 -56.92 -19.00 19.68
CA VAL A 19 -55.47 -18.78 19.57
C VAL A 19 -55.03 -19.17 18.16
N ALA A 20 -54.58 -18.19 17.37
CA ALA A 20 -53.92 -18.44 16.09
C ALA A 20 -52.43 -18.72 16.33
N THR A 21 -51.99 -19.94 16.01
CA THR A 21 -50.57 -20.30 16.00
C THR A 21 -49.92 -19.87 14.69
N ALA A 22 -49.10 -18.82 14.74
CA ALA A 22 -48.19 -18.47 13.65
C ALA A 22 -46.99 -19.43 13.68
N ALA A 23 -46.84 -20.26 12.64
CA ALA A 23 -45.66 -21.08 12.44
C ALA A 23 -44.51 -20.20 11.90
N THR A 24 -43.55 -19.88 12.76
CA THR A 24 -42.27 -19.26 12.39
C THR A 24 -41.43 -20.29 11.63
N ALA A 25 -41.23 -20.06 10.33
CA ALA A 25 -40.23 -20.80 9.57
C ALA A 25 -38.83 -20.40 10.08
N LEU A 26 -38.17 -21.30 10.80
CA LEU A 26 -36.75 -21.17 11.13
C LEU A 26 -35.94 -21.25 9.83
N ALA A 27 -35.29 -20.15 9.46
CA ALA A 27 -34.24 -20.18 8.46
C ALA A 27 -33.11 -21.10 8.94
N ALA A 28 -32.76 -22.09 8.11
CA ALA A 28 -31.65 -22.98 8.39
C ALA A 28 -30.33 -22.17 8.51
N PRO A 29 -29.41 -22.56 9.40
CA PRO A 29 -28.12 -21.90 9.52
C PRO A 29 -27.34 -22.02 8.21
N SER A 30 -26.87 -20.89 7.70
CA SER A 30 -25.93 -20.84 6.59
C SER A 30 -24.72 -21.72 6.89
N THR A 31 -24.39 -22.61 5.95
CA THR A 31 -23.19 -23.45 6.01
C THR A 31 -21.95 -22.59 6.26
N PRO A 32 -20.97 -23.09 7.03
CA PRO A 32 -19.79 -22.32 7.39
C PRO A 32 -19.03 -21.93 6.12
N THR A 33 -18.77 -20.64 5.97
CA THR A 33 -17.74 -20.11 5.05
C THR A 33 -16.48 -20.93 5.24
N ALA A 34 -15.98 -21.54 4.16
CA ALA A 34 -14.77 -22.35 4.20
C ALA A 34 -13.67 -21.63 5.00
N ALA A 35 -12.92 -22.38 5.80
CA ALA A 35 -11.81 -21.83 6.57
C ALA A 35 -10.88 -21.03 5.64
N PRO A 36 -10.37 -19.86 6.08
CA PRO A 36 -9.49 -19.05 5.24
C PRO A 36 -8.27 -19.88 4.85
N GLN A 37 -8.14 -20.19 3.56
CA GLN A 37 -6.98 -20.87 3.00
C GLN A 37 -5.93 -19.83 2.66
N CYS A 38 -4.72 -19.95 3.21
CA CYS A 38 -3.59 -19.14 2.80
C CYS A 38 -3.15 -19.60 1.41
N ARG A 39 -3.51 -18.85 0.38
CA ARG A 39 -3.13 -19.09 -1.01
C ARG A 39 -2.08 -18.07 -1.44
N ALA A 40 -1.02 -17.92 -0.65
CA ALA A 40 0.00 -16.89 -0.89
C ALA A 40 0.63 -16.96 -2.29
N GLU A 41 0.65 -18.15 -2.90
CA GLU A 41 1.14 -18.37 -4.27
C GLU A 41 0.12 -17.99 -5.36
N GLN A 42 -1.17 -17.90 -5.03
CA GLN A 42 -2.21 -17.41 -5.93
C GLN A 42 -2.48 -15.96 -5.56
N ASP A 43 -1.90 -15.04 -6.34
CA ASP A 43 -2.30 -13.64 -6.26
C ASP A 43 -3.79 -13.48 -6.60
N TYR A 44 -4.28 -12.23 -6.53
CA TYR A 44 -5.64 -11.95 -6.91
C TYR A 44 -5.90 -11.84 -8.42
N ALA A 45 -4.95 -12.15 -9.32
CA ALA A 45 -5.02 -11.80 -10.74
C ALA A 45 -6.32 -12.27 -11.42
N ASP A 46 -6.69 -13.53 -11.22
CA ASP A 46 -7.91 -14.13 -11.79
C ASP A 46 -9.19 -13.47 -11.25
N ALA A 47 -9.14 -12.95 -10.02
CA ALA A 47 -10.26 -12.30 -9.35
C ALA A 47 -10.29 -10.76 -9.50
N ALA A 48 -9.24 -10.17 -10.08
CA ALA A 48 -8.96 -8.73 -10.09
C ALA A 48 -8.73 -8.16 -11.51
N ASP A 49 -9.33 -8.80 -12.53
CA ASP A 49 -9.28 -8.36 -13.92
C ASP A 49 -7.83 -8.21 -14.44
N GLY A 50 -6.96 -9.16 -14.06
CA GLY A 50 -5.53 -9.16 -14.42
C GLY A 50 -4.63 -8.31 -13.51
N ARG A 51 -5.16 -7.70 -12.44
CA ARG A 51 -4.37 -6.94 -11.45
C ARG A 51 -3.77 -7.86 -10.39
N ARG A 52 -2.48 -7.70 -10.12
CA ARG A 52 -1.73 -8.53 -9.17
C ARG A 52 -1.49 -7.78 -7.86
N THR A 53 -2.50 -7.70 -7.01
CA THR A 53 -2.40 -7.14 -5.66
C THR A 53 -2.24 -8.24 -4.61
N PHE A 54 -1.72 -7.91 -3.43
CA PHE A 54 -1.51 -8.86 -2.33
C PHE A 54 -2.12 -8.35 -1.01
N LEU A 55 -1.92 -7.07 -0.70
CA LEU A 55 -2.45 -6.39 0.48
C LEU A 55 -3.79 -5.69 0.20
N TRP A 56 -3.94 -5.11 -0.99
CA TRP A 56 -5.19 -4.46 -1.38
C TRP A 56 -6.17 -5.48 -1.97
N ARG A 57 -7.14 -5.86 -1.14
CA ARG A 57 -8.17 -6.83 -1.52
C ARG A 57 -9.02 -6.31 -2.70
N PRO A 58 -9.10 -7.04 -3.83
CA PRO A 58 -9.81 -6.57 -5.03
C PRO A 58 -11.31 -6.40 -4.83
N ASP A 59 -11.95 -7.24 -4.01
CA ASP A 59 -13.37 -7.09 -3.66
C ASP A 59 -13.63 -5.76 -2.95
N VAL A 60 -12.76 -5.38 -2.01
CA VAL A 60 -12.84 -4.08 -1.32
C VAL A 60 -12.60 -2.94 -2.29
N LEU A 61 -11.57 -3.03 -3.12
CA LEU A 61 -11.26 -1.99 -4.11
C LEU A 61 -12.44 -1.77 -5.08
N ARG A 62 -13.03 -2.84 -5.60
CA ARG A 62 -14.21 -2.76 -6.50
C ARG A 62 -15.43 -2.17 -5.79
N GLU A 63 -15.69 -2.60 -4.56
CA GLU A 63 -16.82 -2.09 -3.80
C GLU A 63 -16.67 -0.60 -3.48
N VAL A 64 -15.46 -0.15 -3.10
CA VAL A 64 -15.16 1.26 -2.89
C VAL A 64 -15.33 2.04 -4.20
N ALA A 65 -14.79 1.55 -5.33
CA ALA A 65 -14.93 2.19 -6.62
C ALA A 65 -16.40 2.38 -7.03
N ARG A 66 -17.24 1.36 -6.82
CA ARG A 66 -18.68 1.41 -7.08
C ARG A 66 -19.41 2.43 -6.21
N ARG A 67 -18.98 2.60 -4.95
CA ARG A 67 -19.62 3.50 -3.98
C ARG A 67 -19.20 4.94 -4.11
N ILE A 68 -17.96 5.25 -4.54
CA ILE A 68 -17.44 6.62 -4.62
C ILE A 68 -18.45 7.60 -5.26
N PRO A 69 -19.07 7.33 -6.42
CA PRO A 69 -19.97 8.30 -7.06
C PRO A 69 -21.21 8.70 -6.24
N SER A 70 -21.71 7.81 -5.39
CA SER A 70 -22.99 7.98 -4.68
C SER A 70 -22.87 8.09 -3.16
N ASP A 71 -21.73 7.69 -2.59
CA ASP A 71 -21.52 7.64 -1.14
C ASP A 71 -20.85 8.91 -0.63
N ALA A 72 -21.64 9.79 -0.03
CA ALA A 72 -21.18 11.06 0.54
C ALA A 72 -20.09 10.88 1.62
N ALA A 73 -20.04 9.74 2.30
CA ALA A 73 -19.02 9.47 3.31
C ALA A 73 -17.63 9.20 2.71
N LEU A 74 -17.55 8.70 1.47
CA LEU A 74 -16.29 8.43 0.77
C LEU A 74 -15.72 9.67 0.05
N GLN A 75 -16.57 10.66 -0.22
CA GLN A 75 -16.21 11.85 -0.99
C GLN A 75 -15.03 12.66 -0.42
N PRO A 76 -14.88 12.87 0.91
CA PRO A 76 -13.71 13.54 1.46
C PRO A 76 -12.40 12.81 1.17
N ALA A 77 -12.38 11.48 1.38
CA ALA A 77 -11.20 10.66 1.12
C ALA A 77 -10.85 10.62 -0.38
N TRP A 78 -11.87 10.51 -1.24
CA TRP A 78 -11.69 10.57 -2.69
C TRP A 78 -11.08 11.89 -3.14
N ARG A 79 -11.60 13.03 -2.67
CA ARG A 79 -11.04 14.36 -3.00
C ARG A 79 -9.61 14.51 -2.50
N ALA A 80 -9.29 14.03 -1.30
CA ALA A 80 -7.93 14.07 -0.77
C ALA A 80 -6.95 13.24 -1.61
N LEU A 81 -7.33 12.01 -1.97
CA LEU A 81 -6.53 11.15 -2.85
C LEU A 81 -6.29 11.83 -4.21
N ARG A 82 -7.35 12.34 -4.84
CA ARG A 82 -7.25 13.01 -6.14
C ARG A 82 -6.35 14.25 -6.08
N ALA A 83 -6.48 15.07 -5.03
CA ALA A 83 -5.62 16.24 -4.84
C ALA A 83 -4.15 15.85 -4.67
N GLU A 84 -3.86 14.78 -3.93
CA GLU A 84 -2.49 14.26 -3.79
C GLU A 84 -1.94 13.73 -5.12
N ALA A 85 -2.75 13.01 -5.90
CA ALA A 85 -2.37 12.52 -7.22
C ALA A 85 -2.15 13.67 -8.22
N ASP A 86 -3.00 14.69 -8.21
CA ASP A 86 -2.84 15.90 -9.04
C ASP A 86 -1.54 16.64 -8.69
N ALA A 87 -1.17 16.71 -7.40
CA ALA A 87 0.12 17.25 -6.99
C ALA A 87 1.29 16.37 -7.45
N ALA A 88 1.18 15.04 -7.32
CA ALA A 88 2.19 14.07 -7.75
C ALA A 88 2.49 14.13 -9.26
N LEU A 89 1.53 14.56 -10.10
CA LEU A 89 1.78 14.80 -11.54
C LEU A 89 2.94 15.79 -11.78
N GLN A 90 3.11 16.77 -10.87
CA GLN A 90 4.10 17.83 -10.96
C GLN A 90 5.41 17.54 -10.21
N ARG A 91 5.47 16.45 -9.44
CA ARG A 91 6.66 16.07 -8.67
C ARG A 91 7.52 15.04 -9.42
N GLY A 92 8.74 14.82 -8.93
CA GLY A 92 9.70 13.89 -9.52
C GLY A 92 10.12 14.28 -10.95
N PRO A 93 10.79 13.36 -11.69
CA PRO A 93 11.09 12.01 -11.27
C PRO A 93 12.13 11.96 -10.14
N TYR A 94 12.23 10.82 -9.47
CA TYR A 94 13.13 10.61 -8.33
C TYR A 94 14.18 9.57 -8.69
N SER A 95 15.42 9.76 -8.23
CA SER A 95 16.45 8.73 -8.35
C SER A 95 17.39 8.73 -7.14
N VAL A 96 17.91 7.54 -6.83
CA VAL A 96 19.05 7.41 -5.92
C VAL A 96 20.31 8.10 -6.46
N VAL A 97 20.42 8.38 -7.77
CA VAL A 97 21.63 9.00 -8.30
C VAL A 97 21.76 10.48 -7.95
N ASP A 98 20.65 11.10 -7.54
CA ASP A 98 20.54 12.54 -7.24
C ASP A 98 21.16 12.92 -5.89
N LYS A 99 21.57 11.94 -5.07
CA LYS A 99 22.25 12.22 -3.80
C LYS A 99 23.58 12.93 -4.02
N THR A 100 23.86 13.92 -3.18
CA THR A 100 25.12 14.69 -3.30
C THR A 100 26.35 13.91 -2.80
N ARG A 101 26.15 12.91 -1.95
CA ARG A 101 27.20 12.07 -1.38
C ARG A 101 27.25 10.70 -2.03
N LEU A 102 28.46 10.20 -2.28
CA LEU A 102 28.65 8.83 -2.77
C LEU A 102 28.64 7.82 -1.61
N PRO A 103 28.02 6.64 -1.81
CA PRO A 103 28.17 5.50 -0.90
C PRO A 103 29.61 5.01 -0.83
N ALA A 104 29.92 4.21 0.19
CA ALA A 104 31.27 3.68 0.39
C ALA A 104 31.74 2.74 -0.74
N SER A 105 30.81 2.15 -1.50
CA SER A 105 31.10 1.39 -2.71
C SER A 105 31.66 2.24 -3.87
N GLY A 106 31.48 3.56 -3.82
CA GLY A 106 31.73 4.46 -4.95
C GLY A 106 30.65 4.39 -6.05
N ASN A 107 29.66 3.50 -5.92
CA ASN A 107 28.59 3.36 -6.90
C ASN A 107 27.38 4.22 -6.51
N ARG A 108 27.07 5.19 -7.38
CA ARG A 108 25.95 6.13 -7.19
C ARG A 108 24.57 5.46 -7.24
N HIS A 109 24.46 4.28 -7.85
CA HIS A 109 23.23 3.50 -7.93
C HIS A 109 22.88 2.73 -6.64
N ASP A 110 23.80 2.66 -5.66
CA ASP A 110 23.48 2.05 -4.38
C ASP A 110 22.66 3.01 -3.51
N TYR A 111 21.55 2.52 -2.95
CA TYR A 111 20.75 3.29 -1.99
C TYR A 111 21.54 3.60 -0.73
N MET A 112 21.49 4.85 -0.28
CA MET A 112 22.20 5.30 0.91
C MET A 112 21.32 6.14 1.83
N SER A 113 21.25 5.78 3.10
CA SER A 113 20.52 6.56 4.11
C SER A 113 21.30 6.72 5.41
N LEU A 114 20.95 7.72 6.21
CA LEU A 114 21.53 7.98 7.52
C LEU A 114 20.64 7.38 8.62
N GLY A 115 21.27 6.72 9.60
CA GLY A 115 20.54 6.23 10.77
C GLY A 115 19.83 7.38 11.51
N PRO A 116 18.51 7.25 11.80
CA PRO A 116 17.67 8.40 12.15
C PRO A 116 18.06 9.12 13.44
N TYR A 117 18.66 8.39 14.38
CA TYR A 117 19.01 8.90 15.71
C TYR A 117 20.49 9.22 15.88
N TRP A 118 21.26 9.30 14.79
CA TRP A 118 22.69 9.53 14.84
C TRP A 118 23.03 10.97 14.50
N TRP A 119 23.73 11.65 15.41
CA TRP A 119 24.04 13.08 15.34
C TRP A 119 25.54 13.33 15.40
N PRO A 120 26.04 14.42 14.77
CA PRO A 120 27.41 14.87 14.97
C PRO A 120 27.74 15.06 16.46
N ASP A 121 28.92 14.61 16.88
CA ASP A 121 29.43 14.84 18.23
C ASP A 121 30.13 16.21 18.30
N PRO A 122 29.56 17.23 18.99
CA PRO A 122 30.17 18.56 19.07
C PRO A 122 31.52 18.57 19.81
N LYS A 123 31.87 17.50 20.51
CA LYS A 123 33.16 17.36 21.22
C LYS A 123 34.27 16.79 20.35
N ARG A 124 33.98 16.42 19.09
CA ARG A 124 34.94 15.80 18.17
C ARG A 124 35.22 16.69 16.97
N PRO A 125 36.48 16.75 16.50
CA PRO A 125 36.80 17.41 15.23
C PRO A 125 35.93 16.87 14.09
N GLY A 126 35.29 17.77 13.34
CA GLY A 126 34.40 17.38 12.23
C GLY A 126 33.13 16.65 12.65
N GLY A 127 32.79 16.58 13.94
CA GLY A 127 31.54 15.98 14.41
C GLY A 127 31.49 14.45 14.36
N VAL A 128 32.61 13.78 14.08
CA VAL A 128 32.68 12.31 13.90
C VAL A 128 33.52 11.62 14.98
N PRO A 129 33.20 10.38 15.36
CA PRO A 129 32.05 9.58 14.92
C PRO A 129 30.73 10.11 15.49
N TYR A 130 29.64 9.91 14.76
CA TYR A 130 28.31 10.32 15.23
C TYR A 130 27.92 9.58 16.53
N THR A 131 27.07 10.21 17.34
CA THR A 131 26.54 9.67 18.61
C THR A 131 25.03 9.50 18.56
N ARG A 132 24.52 8.46 19.23
CA ARG A 132 23.10 8.13 19.23
C ARG A 132 22.34 9.03 20.21
N ARG A 133 21.26 9.66 19.75
CA ARG A 133 20.28 10.40 20.56
C ARG A 133 18.90 9.78 20.30
N ASP A 134 18.55 8.80 21.12
CA ASP A 134 17.35 7.99 20.89
C ASP A 134 16.08 8.86 20.88
N GLY A 135 15.14 8.56 19.98
CA GLY A 135 13.91 9.31 19.78
C GLY A 135 14.08 10.72 19.17
N HIS A 136 15.31 11.17 18.92
CA HIS A 136 15.60 12.49 18.34
C HIS A 136 16.08 12.32 16.89
N PHE A 137 15.20 12.59 15.93
CA PHE A 137 15.51 12.48 14.50
C PHE A 137 16.51 13.56 14.05
N ASN A 138 17.63 13.14 13.47
CA ASN A 138 18.58 14.04 12.80
C ASN A 138 18.02 14.44 11.43
N PRO A 139 17.68 15.72 11.18
CA PRO A 139 17.13 16.16 9.90
C PRO A 139 18.11 16.05 8.73
N GLU A 140 19.41 15.89 8.99
CA GLU A 140 20.41 15.63 7.94
C GLU A 140 20.02 14.43 7.08
N ARG A 141 19.36 13.42 7.67
CA ARG A 141 18.90 12.23 6.95
C ARG A 141 17.95 12.54 5.79
N ASP A 142 17.21 13.64 5.90
CA ASP A 142 16.20 14.06 4.93
C ASP A 142 16.76 15.10 3.92
N GLY A 143 18.04 15.45 4.06
CA GLY A 143 18.74 16.34 3.15
C GLY A 143 19.17 15.66 1.86
N GLU A 144 19.71 16.46 0.93
CA GLU A 144 20.08 16.00 -0.41
C GLU A 144 21.18 14.91 -0.43
N ALA A 145 21.90 14.72 0.66
CA ALA A 145 22.98 13.75 0.78
C ALA A 145 22.50 12.29 0.81
N PHE A 146 21.22 12.03 1.10
CA PHE A 146 20.69 10.70 1.33
C PHE A 146 19.38 10.43 0.56
N ASP A 147 19.03 9.16 0.42
CA ASP A 147 17.96 8.72 -0.48
C ASP A 147 16.61 8.52 0.20
N VAL A 148 16.54 8.52 1.54
CA VAL A 148 15.32 8.08 2.27
C VAL A 148 14.10 8.94 1.96
N SER A 149 14.24 10.27 1.88
CA SER A 149 13.11 11.15 1.53
C SER A 149 12.71 11.03 0.06
N ARG A 150 13.66 10.70 -0.83
CA ARG A 150 13.36 10.42 -2.25
C ARG A 150 12.61 9.11 -2.39
N LEU A 151 13.01 8.07 -1.67
CA LEU A 151 12.32 6.78 -1.62
C LEU A 151 10.90 6.93 -1.06
N GLU A 152 10.73 7.70 0.03
CA GLU A 152 9.42 8.05 0.59
C GLU A 152 8.53 8.75 -0.44
N ALA A 153 9.03 9.83 -1.04
CA ALA A 153 8.28 10.62 -2.02
C ALA A 153 7.90 9.79 -3.25
N MET A 154 8.84 9.02 -3.80
CA MET A 154 8.60 8.11 -4.93
C MET A 154 7.50 7.10 -4.60
N SER A 155 7.58 6.44 -3.44
CA SER A 155 6.63 5.40 -3.04
C SER A 155 5.23 5.99 -2.81
N ARG A 156 5.14 7.14 -2.13
CA ARG A 156 3.88 7.86 -1.88
C ARG A 156 3.22 8.35 -3.17
N ASP A 157 4.00 8.86 -4.10
CA ASP A 157 3.51 9.38 -5.36
C ASP A 157 3.02 8.25 -6.27
N VAL A 158 3.80 7.17 -6.40
CA VAL A 158 3.38 5.97 -7.14
C VAL A 158 2.09 5.37 -6.56
N GLN A 159 1.96 5.29 -5.23
CA GLN A 159 0.73 4.85 -4.56
C GLN A 159 -0.45 5.77 -4.86
N SER A 160 -0.29 7.08 -4.71
CA SER A 160 -1.37 8.04 -4.90
C SER A 160 -1.84 8.05 -6.36
N LEU A 161 -0.89 8.03 -7.30
CA LEU A 161 -1.16 8.00 -8.73
C LEU A 161 -1.85 6.70 -9.16
N SER A 162 -1.38 5.53 -8.69
CA SER A 162 -1.98 4.24 -9.08
C SER A 162 -3.40 4.08 -8.54
N LEU A 163 -3.67 4.49 -7.30
CA LEU A 163 -5.01 4.49 -6.73
C LEU A 163 -5.93 5.50 -7.42
N ALA A 164 -5.44 6.71 -7.72
CA ALA A 164 -6.23 7.70 -8.46
C ALA A 164 -6.57 7.21 -9.86
N TYR A 165 -5.62 6.58 -10.57
CA TYR A 165 -5.87 5.89 -11.84
C TYR A 165 -6.97 4.83 -11.68
N TYR A 166 -6.85 3.95 -10.69
CA TYR A 166 -7.81 2.86 -10.47
C TYR A 166 -9.23 3.38 -10.23
N PHE A 167 -9.42 4.42 -9.41
CA PHE A 167 -10.74 4.92 -9.05
C PHE A 167 -11.35 5.91 -10.06
N SER A 168 -10.53 6.63 -10.84
CA SER A 168 -11.03 7.60 -11.84
C SER A 168 -11.04 7.09 -13.28
N GLY A 169 -10.17 6.12 -13.59
CA GLY A 169 -9.86 5.73 -14.97
C GLY A 169 -9.02 6.76 -15.73
N GLU A 170 -8.54 7.84 -15.10
CA GLU A 170 -7.75 8.87 -15.77
C GLU A 170 -6.32 8.39 -16.06
N GLN A 171 -6.03 8.11 -17.34
CA GLN A 171 -4.75 7.54 -17.79
C GLN A 171 -3.51 8.35 -17.39
N ARG A 172 -3.63 9.68 -17.29
CA ARG A 172 -2.51 10.58 -16.91
C ARG A 172 -1.83 10.18 -15.59
N TYR A 173 -2.58 9.61 -14.65
CA TYR A 173 -2.02 9.15 -13.38
C TYR A 173 -1.19 7.88 -13.56
N ALA A 174 -1.65 6.92 -14.36
CA ALA A 174 -0.91 5.71 -14.67
C ALA A 174 0.38 6.01 -15.43
N ASP A 175 0.31 6.90 -16.43
CA ASP A 175 1.48 7.30 -17.24
C ASP A 175 2.56 7.94 -16.36
N LYS A 176 2.16 8.84 -15.45
CA LYS A 176 3.11 9.44 -14.49
C LYS A 176 3.69 8.41 -13.55
N ALA A 177 2.88 7.51 -12.99
CA ALA A 177 3.37 6.46 -12.08
C ALA A 177 4.41 5.58 -12.80
N ALA A 178 4.16 5.22 -14.05
CA ALA A 178 5.09 4.47 -14.87
C ALA A 178 6.42 5.21 -15.10
N VAL A 179 6.41 6.54 -15.30
CA VAL A 179 7.65 7.35 -15.38
C VAL A 179 8.46 7.26 -14.08
N LEU A 180 7.80 7.35 -12.91
CA LEU A 180 8.49 7.25 -11.62
C LEU A 180 9.11 5.86 -11.42
N LEU A 181 8.35 4.80 -11.72
CA LEU A 181 8.80 3.41 -11.64
C LEU A 181 9.98 3.13 -12.58
N ARG A 182 9.89 3.57 -13.85
CA ARG A 182 10.98 3.46 -14.82
C ARG A 182 12.24 4.13 -14.31
N THR A 183 12.13 5.36 -13.83
CA THR A 183 13.28 6.13 -13.37
C THR A 183 13.96 5.45 -12.18
N TRP A 184 13.17 5.01 -11.20
CA TRP A 184 13.71 4.45 -9.96
C TRP A 184 14.26 3.04 -10.13
N PHE A 185 13.64 2.18 -10.94
CA PHE A 185 13.95 0.74 -10.96
C PHE A 185 14.58 0.23 -12.26
N LEU A 186 14.28 0.84 -13.41
CA LEU A 186 14.56 0.23 -14.72
C LEU A 186 15.62 0.97 -15.53
N ALA A 187 15.52 2.29 -15.62
CA ALA A 187 16.36 3.10 -16.49
C ALA A 187 17.84 3.00 -16.06
N PRO A 188 18.76 2.52 -16.92
CA PRO A 188 20.15 2.25 -16.53
C PRO A 188 20.88 3.47 -15.93
N ALA A 189 20.53 4.68 -16.37
CA ALA A 189 21.13 5.93 -15.89
C ALA A 189 20.70 6.34 -14.47
N THR A 190 19.57 5.83 -13.97
CA THR A 190 18.93 6.33 -12.73
C THR A 190 18.47 5.23 -11.78
N ARG A 191 18.46 3.97 -12.20
CA ARG A 191 17.92 2.87 -11.40
C ARG A 191 18.68 2.68 -10.09
N THR A 192 17.99 2.29 -9.03
CA THR A 192 18.63 1.79 -7.81
C THR A 192 19.08 0.34 -7.99
N ASN A 193 20.20 -0.03 -7.38
CA ASN A 193 20.55 -1.45 -7.24
C ASN A 193 19.60 -2.13 -6.24
N PRO A 194 19.29 -3.42 -6.41
CA PRO A 194 18.33 -4.15 -5.57
C PRO A 194 18.96 -4.64 -4.26
N ASN A 195 19.50 -3.71 -3.46
CA ASN A 195 20.05 -3.97 -2.13
C ASN A 195 19.97 -2.71 -1.24
N LEU A 196 20.17 -2.89 0.07
CA LEU A 196 20.32 -1.79 1.03
C LEU A 196 21.64 -1.90 1.80
N ASP A 197 22.73 -2.27 1.11
CA ASP A 197 24.05 -2.45 1.75
C ASP A 197 24.60 -1.16 2.40
N HIS A 198 24.08 0.00 1.99
CA HIS A 198 24.40 1.32 2.55
C HIS A 198 23.21 1.98 3.26
N GLY A 199 22.21 1.19 3.65
CA GLY A 199 21.09 1.64 4.46
C GLY A 199 21.51 2.00 5.89
N GLN A 200 21.03 3.14 6.36
CA GLN A 200 21.25 3.70 7.70
C GLN A 200 22.70 3.67 8.17
N LEU A 201 23.62 4.12 7.32
CA LEU A 201 25.01 4.33 7.69
C LEU A 201 25.14 5.25 8.90
N ILE A 202 26.28 5.17 9.57
CA ILE A 202 26.62 6.05 10.69
C ILE A 202 28.01 6.64 10.43
N PRO A 203 28.12 7.97 10.19
CA PRO A 203 29.40 8.59 9.88
C PRO A 203 30.46 8.34 10.96
N GLY A 204 31.62 7.86 10.53
CA GLY A 204 32.73 7.47 11.40
C GLY A 204 32.56 6.13 12.12
N LYS A 205 31.52 5.34 11.81
CA LYS A 205 31.30 4.01 12.42
C LYS A 205 31.09 2.89 11.40
N VAL A 206 30.05 2.98 10.57
CA VAL A 206 29.67 1.90 9.64
C VAL A 206 29.10 2.47 8.34
N ALA A 207 29.34 1.79 7.22
CA ALA A 207 28.89 2.21 5.89
C ALA A 207 27.45 1.78 5.56
N GLY A 208 26.85 0.92 6.37
CA GLY A 208 25.49 0.40 6.29
C GLY A 208 25.27 -0.67 7.36
N ARG A 209 24.01 -0.99 7.68
CA ARG A 209 23.66 -1.92 8.77
C ARG A 209 22.26 -2.52 8.61
N ALA A 210 21.98 -3.59 9.35
CA ALA A 210 20.72 -4.32 9.32
C ALA A 210 19.50 -3.43 9.58
N GLU A 211 19.62 -2.46 10.49
CA GLU A 211 18.55 -1.51 10.78
C GLU A 211 18.16 -0.66 9.57
N GLY A 212 19.00 -0.58 8.53
CA GLY A 212 18.67 0.06 7.26
C GLY A 212 17.61 -0.67 6.44
N VAL A 213 17.43 -1.98 6.65
CA VAL A 213 16.40 -2.78 5.95
C VAL A 213 14.99 -2.25 6.24
N ILE A 214 14.76 -1.66 7.42
CA ILE A 214 13.46 -1.04 7.74
C ILE A 214 13.09 0.04 6.72
N ASP A 215 14.03 0.67 6.02
CA ASP A 215 13.70 1.68 5.00
C ASP A 215 12.86 1.07 3.85
N ALA A 216 12.98 -0.24 3.62
CA ALA A 216 12.22 -1.02 2.63
C ALA A 216 10.72 -1.14 2.96
N HIS A 217 10.26 -0.75 4.15
CA HIS A 217 8.82 -0.76 4.47
C HIS A 217 7.96 0.10 3.52
N ARG A 218 8.60 0.95 2.72
CA ARG A 218 7.98 1.78 1.67
C ARG A 218 7.70 1.01 0.39
N LEU A 219 8.37 -0.12 0.17
CA LEU A 219 8.27 -0.89 -1.08
C LEU A 219 6.98 -1.71 -1.25
N PRO A 220 6.34 -2.26 -0.21
CA PRO A 220 5.09 -2.99 -0.37
C PRO A 220 4.00 -2.21 -1.11
N CYS A 221 3.82 -0.90 -0.83
CA CYS A 221 2.82 -0.10 -1.57
C CYS A 221 3.21 0.12 -3.04
N VAL A 222 4.50 0.10 -3.37
CA VAL A 222 4.99 0.14 -4.75
C VAL A 222 4.63 -1.14 -5.48
N VAL A 223 4.81 -2.31 -4.84
CA VAL A 223 4.39 -3.61 -5.40
C VAL A 223 2.89 -3.65 -5.67
N GLU A 224 2.07 -3.22 -4.71
CA GLU A 224 0.61 -3.12 -4.90
C GLU A 224 0.25 -2.18 -6.06
N SER A 225 0.96 -1.04 -6.18
CA SER A 225 0.74 -0.06 -7.24
C SER A 225 1.06 -0.61 -8.62
N ILE A 226 2.16 -1.34 -8.76
CA ILE A 226 2.52 -2.05 -10.01
C ILE A 226 1.40 -3.01 -10.39
N GLY A 227 0.88 -3.76 -9.41
CA GLY A 227 -0.27 -4.65 -9.58
C GLY A 227 -1.52 -3.95 -10.12
N LEU A 228 -1.87 -2.76 -9.59
CA LEU A 228 -3.00 -1.97 -10.09
C LEU A 228 -2.79 -1.41 -11.50
N LEU A 229 -1.55 -1.06 -11.84
CA LEU A 229 -1.17 -0.46 -13.11
C LEU A 229 -1.03 -1.49 -14.24
N GLY A 230 -0.89 -2.78 -13.95
CA GLY A 230 -0.67 -3.82 -14.97
C GLY A 230 -1.59 -3.72 -16.19
N PRO A 231 -2.93 -3.64 -16.02
CA PRO A 231 -3.86 -3.52 -17.15
C PRO A 231 -3.95 -2.12 -17.80
N SER A 232 -3.18 -1.13 -17.34
CA SER A 232 -3.31 0.27 -17.81
C SER A 232 -2.65 0.55 -19.16
N GLY A 233 -1.78 -0.35 -19.64
CA GLY A 233 -0.93 -0.10 -20.80
C GLY A 233 0.16 0.95 -20.58
N ALA A 234 0.28 1.55 -19.38
CA ALA A 234 1.31 2.54 -19.07
C ALA A 234 2.70 1.89 -18.87
N LEU A 235 2.75 0.61 -18.54
CA LEU A 235 3.94 -0.23 -18.46
C LEU A 235 3.78 -1.39 -19.45
N ASP A 236 4.80 -1.65 -20.27
CA ASP A 236 4.77 -2.80 -21.16
C ASP A 236 5.17 -4.11 -20.44
N THR A 237 5.06 -5.24 -21.14
CA THR A 237 5.38 -6.56 -20.59
C THR A 237 6.85 -6.68 -20.17
N GLN A 238 7.78 -6.07 -20.90
CA GLN A 238 9.21 -6.13 -20.58
C GLN A 238 9.51 -5.30 -19.33
N GLU A 239 8.85 -4.16 -19.16
CA GLU A 239 8.97 -3.29 -17.99
C GLU A 239 8.41 -3.96 -16.74
N LEU A 240 7.24 -4.60 -16.84
CA LEU A 240 6.68 -5.39 -15.74
C LEU A 240 7.62 -6.53 -15.33
N GLN A 241 8.17 -7.27 -16.30
CA GLN A 241 9.18 -8.30 -16.02
C GLN A 241 10.45 -7.72 -15.38
N GLY A 242 10.90 -6.55 -15.82
CA GLY A 242 12.05 -5.87 -15.24
C GLY A 242 11.82 -5.46 -13.78
N LEU A 243 10.61 -4.99 -13.45
CA LEU A 243 10.22 -4.67 -12.08
C LEU A 243 10.18 -5.93 -11.21
N GLU A 244 9.58 -7.01 -11.71
CA GLU A 244 9.57 -8.31 -11.02
C GLU A 244 10.98 -8.84 -10.78
N GLN A 245 11.87 -8.73 -11.76
CA GLN A 245 13.28 -9.11 -11.63
C GLN A 245 13.99 -8.28 -10.57
N TRP A 246 13.74 -6.98 -10.51
CA TRP A 246 14.31 -6.11 -9.48
C TRP A 246 13.88 -6.54 -8.07
N PHE A 247 12.58 -6.76 -7.86
CA PHE A 247 12.05 -7.22 -6.57
C PHE A 247 12.46 -8.65 -6.22
N SER A 248 12.65 -9.51 -7.22
CA SER A 248 13.19 -10.87 -7.03
C SER A 248 14.64 -10.81 -6.57
N ALA A 249 15.48 -10.00 -7.21
CA ALA A 249 16.86 -9.78 -6.80
C ALA A 249 16.97 -9.15 -5.41
N PHE A 250 16.07 -8.21 -5.09
CA PHE A 250 16.02 -7.60 -3.76
C PHE A 250 15.64 -8.62 -2.68
N SER A 251 14.63 -9.46 -2.95
CA SER A 251 14.24 -10.56 -2.05
C SER A 251 15.37 -11.55 -1.83
N LEU A 252 16.12 -11.89 -2.89
CA LEU A 252 17.30 -12.74 -2.77
C LEU A 252 18.38 -12.09 -1.89
N TRP A 253 18.66 -10.80 -2.10
CA TRP A 253 19.60 -10.06 -1.26
C TRP A 253 19.17 -10.06 0.21
N MET A 254 17.88 -9.92 0.53
CA MET A 254 17.38 -9.98 1.90
C MET A 254 17.71 -11.31 2.59
N VAL A 255 17.54 -12.44 1.90
CA VAL A 255 17.74 -13.77 2.51
C VAL A 255 19.19 -14.26 2.48
N GLU A 256 20.02 -13.76 1.57
CA GLU A 256 21.41 -14.24 1.40
C GLU A 256 22.47 -13.29 1.98
N SER A 257 22.24 -11.98 1.97
CA SER A 257 23.26 -11.02 2.35
C SER A 257 23.57 -11.03 3.86
N PRO A 258 24.78 -10.64 4.29
CA PRO A 258 25.09 -10.48 5.71
C PRO A 258 24.27 -9.40 6.42
N ILE A 259 23.79 -8.38 5.70
CA ILE A 259 22.95 -7.30 6.26
C ILE A 259 21.49 -7.77 6.35
N GLY A 260 20.95 -8.34 5.28
CA GLY A 260 19.56 -8.83 5.25
C GLY A 260 19.29 -9.93 6.28
N ARG A 261 20.21 -10.87 6.46
CA ARG A 261 20.06 -11.95 7.47
C ARG A 261 20.16 -11.51 8.94
N LYS A 262 20.50 -10.25 9.19
CA LYS A 262 20.66 -9.70 10.55
C LYS A 262 19.51 -8.79 10.96
N GLU A 263 18.58 -8.51 10.06
CA GLU A 263 17.31 -7.85 10.39
C GLU A 263 16.45 -8.77 11.27
#